data_AF-A0A4Q1BC01-F1
#
_entry.id   AF-A0A4Q1BC01-F1
#
_cell.length_a   1.000
_cell.length_b   1.000
_cell.length_c   1.000
_cell.angle_alpha   90.00
_cell.angle_beta   90.00
_cell.angle_gamma   90.00
#
_symmetry.space_group_name_H-M   'P 1'
#
loop_
_entity.id
_entity.type
_entity.pdbx_description
1 polymer ?
#
loop_
_entity_poly.entity_id
_entity_poly.type
_entity_poly.pdbx_seq_one_letter_code
_entity_poly.pdbx_strand_id
1 'polypeptide(L)'
;MTSVSTQISFENLPKLSYNPSTYASWRKAIKVYLQIGDVWNVVSGNDTKPGREGVRPATERAGSVPPTVLIEGQVVGRRITGEELKEWEKWQARENKAQGMIKGTVTEAAMLDLSEKMSAKEMWDYCLKMHVTATNENQRNVHQALFSYDLREDATAEEMAKHVEDFSKTMAEAKLVGLNFDSQERAGLFLNTILAPAYRIKVTGPGTKCCRSLMQKR
;
A
#
# COMPACT_ATOMS: atom_id res chain seq x y z
N MET A 1 -3.33 23.48 -25.43
CA MET A 1 -3.43 22.72 -24.17
C MET A 1 -4.07 21.38 -24.47
N THR A 2 -3.26 20.35 -24.70
CA THR A 2 -3.73 18.98 -24.91
C THR A 2 -3.92 18.33 -23.55
N SER A 3 -5.18 18.11 -23.17
CA SER A 3 -5.53 17.32 -21.99
C SER A 3 -5.14 15.87 -22.25
N VAL A 4 -4.06 15.41 -21.62
CA VAL A 4 -3.69 14.00 -21.63
C VAL A 4 -4.64 13.27 -20.70
N SER A 5 -5.73 12.74 -21.27
CA SER A 5 -6.57 11.78 -20.58
C SER A 5 -5.79 10.46 -20.53
N THR A 6 -5.01 10.25 -19.47
CA THR A 6 -4.30 9.00 -19.25
C THR A 6 -5.33 7.92 -18.94
N GLN A 7 -5.82 7.22 -19.98
CA GLN A 7 -6.49 5.95 -19.79
C GLN A 7 -5.50 5.02 -19.10
N ILE A 8 -5.76 4.69 -17.84
CA ILE A 8 -5.00 3.70 -17.08
C ILE A 8 -5.28 2.34 -17.73
N SER A 9 -4.46 1.99 -18.71
CA SER A 9 -4.46 0.65 -19.31
C SER A 9 -3.94 -0.37 -18.30
N PHE A 10 -4.56 -1.54 -18.28
CA PHE A 10 -4.15 -2.70 -17.48
C PHE A 10 -2.68 -3.09 -17.68
N GLU A 11 -2.15 -2.88 -18.90
CA GLU A 11 -0.78 -3.24 -19.26
C GLU A 11 0.27 -2.32 -18.64
N ASN A 12 -0.13 -1.09 -18.27
CA ASN A 12 0.78 -0.07 -17.71
C ASN A 12 0.81 -0.07 -16.18
N LEU A 13 0.07 -0.97 -15.53
CA LEU A 13 0.09 -1.04 -14.07
C LEU A 13 1.41 -1.67 -13.59
N PRO A 14 2.11 -1.03 -12.65
CA PRO A 14 3.28 -1.64 -12.02
C PRO A 14 2.90 -3.01 -11.45
N LYS A 15 3.77 -4.00 -11.63
CA LYS A 15 3.55 -5.36 -11.15
C LYS A 15 4.16 -5.53 -9.76
N LEU A 16 3.39 -6.08 -8.83
CA LEU A 16 3.89 -6.48 -7.53
C LEU A 16 4.77 -7.73 -7.67
N SER A 17 5.99 -7.63 -7.15
CA SER A 17 6.92 -8.75 -7.05
C SER A 17 7.38 -8.89 -5.60
N TYR A 18 8.12 -9.95 -5.28
CA TYR A 18 8.77 -10.06 -3.97
C TYR A 18 9.83 -8.98 -3.73
N ASN A 19 10.25 -8.23 -4.75
CA ASN A 19 11.15 -7.10 -4.58
C ASN A 19 10.46 -5.95 -3.80
N PRO A 20 10.96 -5.59 -2.61
CA PRO A 20 10.43 -4.52 -1.78
C PRO A 20 10.25 -3.17 -2.50
N SER A 21 11.10 -2.82 -3.45
CA SER A 21 11.07 -1.53 -4.14
C SER A 21 9.84 -1.34 -5.04
N THR A 22 9.23 -2.45 -5.48
CA THR A 22 8.06 -2.43 -6.37
C THR A 22 6.76 -2.09 -5.63
N TYR A 23 6.73 -2.28 -4.30
CA TYR A 23 5.53 -2.17 -3.49
C TYR A 23 4.95 -0.75 -3.48
N ALA A 24 5.78 0.28 -3.30
CA ALA A 24 5.34 1.67 -3.18
C ALA A 24 4.56 2.14 -4.43
N SER A 25 5.15 1.93 -5.60
CA SER A 25 4.55 2.26 -6.90
C SER A 25 3.31 1.41 -7.18
N TRP A 26 3.39 0.10 -6.92
CA TRP A 26 2.24 -0.82 -7.04
C TRP A 26 1.08 -0.37 -6.15
N ARG A 27 1.34 -0.10 -4.87
CA ARG A 27 0.34 0.26 -3.86
C ARG A 27 -0.47 1.49 -4.25
N LYS A 28 0.21 2.50 -4.82
CA LYS A 28 -0.45 3.72 -5.30
C LYS A 28 -1.35 3.42 -6.50
N ALA A 29 -0.84 2.68 -7.48
CA ALA A 29 -1.56 2.38 -8.71
C ALA A 29 -2.76 1.44 -8.48
N ILE A 30 -2.58 0.34 -7.74
CA ILE A 30 -3.64 -0.64 -7.50
C ILE A 30 -4.82 -0.05 -6.72
N LYS A 31 -4.57 0.87 -5.78
CA LYS A 31 -5.65 1.54 -5.05
C LYS A 31 -6.55 2.33 -5.99
N VAL A 32 -5.96 3.15 -6.86
CA VAL A 32 -6.71 3.93 -7.87
C VAL A 32 -7.42 2.99 -8.85
N TYR A 33 -6.74 1.93 -9.28
CA TYR A 33 -7.31 0.95 -10.19
C TYR A 33 -8.56 0.27 -9.62
N LEU A 34 -8.51 -0.20 -8.36
CA LEU A 34 -9.64 -0.82 -7.68
C LEU A 34 -10.80 0.17 -7.40
N GLN A 35 -10.50 1.46 -7.21
CA GLN A 35 -11.51 2.50 -7.09
C GLN A 35 -12.22 2.77 -8.43
N ILE A 36 -11.48 2.86 -9.53
CA ILE A 36 -12.06 2.97 -10.88
C ILE A 36 -12.91 1.75 -11.21
N GLY A 37 -12.49 0.56 -10.75
CA GLY A 37 -13.25 -0.67 -10.90
C GLY A 37 -14.49 -0.79 -10.02
N ASP A 38 -14.75 0.15 -9.11
CA ASP A 38 -15.81 0.09 -8.09
C ASP A 38 -15.76 -1.20 -7.25
N VAL A 39 -14.56 -1.66 -6.91
CA VAL A 39 -14.31 -2.90 -6.13
C VAL A 39 -13.48 -2.65 -4.88
N TRP A 40 -13.16 -1.40 -4.57
CA TRP A 40 -12.41 -1.05 -3.37
C TRP A 40 -13.08 -1.53 -2.07
N ASN A 41 -14.41 -1.45 -2.00
CA ASN A 41 -15.17 -1.88 -0.83
C ASN A 41 -15.09 -3.40 -0.61
N VAL A 42 -14.90 -4.18 -1.68
CA VAL A 42 -14.69 -5.62 -1.62
C VAL A 42 -13.35 -5.94 -0.94
N VAL A 43 -12.26 -5.35 -1.44
CA VAL A 43 -10.91 -5.66 -0.93
C VAL A 43 -10.66 -5.11 0.48
N SER A 44 -11.32 -4.01 0.84
CA SER A 44 -11.25 -3.45 2.19
C SER A 44 -12.09 -4.24 3.20
N GLY A 45 -13.02 -5.08 2.73
CA GLY A 45 -13.90 -5.88 3.57
C GLY A 45 -15.19 -5.18 4.00
N ASN A 46 -15.49 -4.03 3.41
CA ASN A 46 -16.73 -3.28 3.66
C ASN A 46 -17.93 -3.84 2.86
N ASP A 47 -17.68 -4.59 1.78
CA ASP A 47 -18.72 -5.28 1.00
C ASP A 47 -18.92 -6.71 1.51
N THR A 48 -19.89 -6.89 2.41
CA THR A 48 -20.15 -8.17 3.09
C THR A 48 -21.01 -9.11 2.23
N LYS A 49 -20.67 -10.40 2.22
CA LYS A 49 -21.45 -11.44 1.51
C LYS A 49 -22.90 -11.48 2.04
N PRO A 50 -23.92 -11.32 1.18
CA PRO A 50 -25.32 -11.45 1.57
C PRO A 50 -25.65 -12.85 2.13
N GLY A 51 -26.47 -12.90 3.18
CA GLY A 51 -27.01 -14.15 3.76
C GLY A 51 -26.03 -14.96 4.61
N ARG A 52 -24.84 -14.43 4.94
CA ARG A 52 -23.89 -15.11 5.83
C ARG A 52 -23.59 -14.27 7.07
N GLU A 53 -23.93 -14.80 8.23
CA GLU A 53 -23.47 -14.31 9.52
C GLU A 53 -22.50 -15.36 10.09
N GLY A 54 -21.21 -15.05 10.24
CA GLY A 54 -20.23 -15.97 10.85
C GLY A 54 -19.08 -16.43 9.94
N VAL A 55 -18.27 -17.34 10.49
CA VAL A 55 -16.97 -17.76 9.93
C VAL A 55 -17.13 -18.66 8.70
N ARG A 56 -16.36 -18.36 7.66
CA ARG A 56 -16.28 -19.13 6.41
C ARG A 56 -15.73 -20.54 6.69
N PRO A 57 -16.27 -21.63 6.08
CA PRO A 57 -15.54 -22.88 6.01
C PRO A 57 -14.20 -22.63 5.31
N ALA A 58 -13.11 -23.12 5.87
CA ALA A 58 -11.75 -22.87 5.37
C ALA A 58 -11.54 -23.34 3.91
N THR A 59 -12.43 -24.17 3.38
CA THR A 59 -12.34 -24.80 2.06
C THR A 59 -13.14 -24.11 0.96
N GLU A 60 -13.92 -23.05 1.24
CA GLU A 60 -14.82 -22.45 0.25
C GLU A 60 -14.41 -21.05 -0.21
N ARG A 61 -14.07 -20.93 -1.51
CA ARG A 61 -13.69 -19.67 -2.14
C ARG A 61 -14.88 -18.72 -2.27
N ALA A 62 -14.58 -17.44 -2.19
CA ALA A 62 -15.53 -16.35 -2.31
C ALA A 62 -16.13 -16.25 -3.69
N GLY A 63 -17.46 -16.16 -3.69
CA GLY A 63 -18.25 -16.21 -4.91
C GLY A 63 -18.41 -17.61 -5.51
N SER A 64 -17.96 -18.70 -4.88
CA SER A 64 -18.10 -20.03 -5.50
C SER A 64 -19.49 -20.64 -5.38
N VAL A 65 -20.09 -20.61 -4.19
CA VAL A 65 -21.39 -21.23 -3.93
C VAL A 65 -22.32 -20.26 -3.19
N PRO A 66 -23.55 -20.04 -3.68
CA PRO A 66 -24.56 -19.30 -2.95
C PRO A 66 -24.99 -20.07 -1.69
N PRO A 67 -25.33 -19.39 -0.58
CA PRO A 67 -25.90 -20.03 0.60
C PRO A 67 -27.36 -20.48 0.35
N THR A 68 -27.57 -21.38 -0.61
CA THR A 68 -28.87 -21.97 -0.97
C THR A 68 -29.14 -23.31 -0.28
N VAL A 69 -28.11 -23.92 0.33
CA VAL A 69 -28.18 -25.22 1.02
C VAL A 69 -27.73 -25.04 2.47
N LEU A 70 -28.52 -25.55 3.42
CA LEU A 70 -28.08 -25.70 4.82
C LEU A 70 -26.99 -26.77 4.82
N ILE A 71 -25.74 -26.38 5.03
CA ILE A 71 -24.66 -27.34 5.25
C ILE A 71 -24.82 -27.87 6.68
N GLU A 72 -25.06 -29.17 6.84
CA GLU A 72 -25.09 -29.81 8.16
C GLU A 72 -23.77 -29.51 8.90
N GLY A 73 -23.88 -28.89 10.07
CA GLY A 73 -22.73 -28.41 10.87
C GLY A 73 -22.45 -26.91 10.79
N GLN A 74 -23.10 -26.15 9.90
CA GLN A 74 -23.04 -24.68 9.90
C GLN A 74 -24.13 -24.08 10.79
N VAL A 75 -23.73 -23.51 11.93
CA VAL A 75 -24.64 -22.94 12.94
C VAL A 75 -25.39 -21.70 12.43
N VAL A 76 -24.90 -21.00 11.40
CA VAL A 76 -25.47 -19.70 11.01
C VAL A 76 -25.33 -19.42 9.51
N GLY A 77 -26.20 -20.01 8.70
CA GLY A 77 -26.33 -19.66 7.28
C GLY A 77 -27.81 -19.58 6.91
N ARG A 78 -28.36 -18.36 6.81
CA ARG A 78 -29.74 -18.18 6.36
C ARG A 78 -29.80 -18.51 4.87
N ARG A 79 -30.74 -19.39 4.51
CA ARG A 79 -31.01 -19.73 3.10
C ARG A 79 -31.46 -18.49 2.36
N ILE A 80 -30.72 -18.07 1.34
CA ILE A 80 -31.12 -16.96 0.47
C ILE A 80 -31.99 -17.47 -0.67
N THR A 81 -33.07 -16.74 -0.98
CA THR A 81 -33.98 -17.04 -2.09
C THR A 81 -34.45 -15.75 -2.77
N GLY A 82 -34.94 -15.85 -4.02
CA GLY A 82 -35.56 -14.73 -4.72
C GLY A 82 -34.62 -13.53 -4.92
N GLU A 83 -34.97 -12.40 -4.31
CA GLU A 83 -34.24 -11.14 -4.42
C GLU A 83 -32.85 -11.19 -3.76
N GLU A 84 -32.72 -11.90 -2.63
CA GLU A 84 -31.44 -12.07 -1.92
C GLU A 84 -30.42 -12.87 -2.76
N LEU A 85 -30.90 -13.79 -3.61
CA LEU A 85 -30.04 -14.51 -4.55
C LEU A 85 -29.48 -13.58 -5.63
N LYS A 86 -30.30 -12.66 -6.15
CA LYS A 86 -29.84 -11.64 -7.12
C LYS A 86 -28.82 -10.70 -6.50
N GLU A 87 -28.98 -10.34 -5.23
CA GLU A 87 -27.98 -9.56 -4.50
C GLU A 87 -26.67 -10.33 -4.32
N TRP A 88 -26.76 -11.63 -4.02
CA TRP A 88 -25.59 -12.49 -3.93
C TRP A 88 -24.84 -12.62 -5.27
N GLU A 89 -25.54 -12.77 -6.39
CA GLU A 89 -24.93 -12.82 -7.73
C GLU A 89 -24.24 -11.50 -8.08
N LYS A 90 -24.86 -10.35 -7.75
CA LYS A 90 -24.23 -9.04 -7.91
C LYS A 90 -22.97 -8.91 -7.06
N TRP A 91 -23.01 -9.36 -5.81
CA TRP A 91 -21.85 -9.39 -4.92
C TRP A 91 -20.76 -10.32 -5.47
N GLN A 92 -21.11 -11.53 -5.92
CA GLN A 92 -20.20 -12.49 -6.53
C GLN A 92 -19.48 -11.89 -7.75
N ALA A 93 -20.20 -11.17 -8.61
CA ALA A 93 -19.60 -10.50 -9.76
C ALA A 93 -18.54 -9.46 -9.34
N ARG A 94 -18.82 -8.66 -8.31
CA ARG A 94 -17.85 -7.69 -7.76
C ARG A 94 -16.66 -8.39 -7.10
N GLU A 95 -16.89 -9.48 -6.37
CA GLU A 95 -15.85 -10.31 -5.75
C GLU A 95 -14.90 -10.90 -6.81
N ASN A 96 -15.46 -11.51 -7.86
CA ASN A 96 -14.66 -12.07 -8.96
C ASN A 96 -13.89 -10.99 -9.71
N LYS A 97 -14.51 -9.83 -9.95
CA LYS A 97 -13.84 -8.67 -10.55
C LYS A 97 -12.68 -8.19 -9.68
N ALA A 98 -12.87 -8.05 -8.37
CA ALA A 98 -11.83 -7.65 -7.44
C ALA A 98 -10.65 -8.62 -7.43
N GLN A 99 -10.91 -9.93 -7.35
CA GLN A 99 -9.88 -10.97 -7.45
C GLN A 99 -9.10 -10.88 -8.77
N GLY A 100 -9.81 -10.73 -9.90
CA GLY A 100 -9.19 -10.59 -11.22
C GLY A 100 -8.29 -9.36 -11.33
N MET A 101 -8.75 -8.22 -10.80
CA MET A 101 -7.97 -6.98 -10.79
C MET A 101 -6.71 -7.10 -9.93
N ILE A 102 -6.77 -7.73 -8.75
CA ILE A 102 -5.57 -7.98 -7.94
C ILE A 102 -4.59 -8.88 -8.68
N LYS A 103 -5.04 -10.05 -9.15
CA LYS A 103 -4.21 -11.01 -9.90
C LYS A 103 -3.54 -10.35 -11.11
N GLY A 104 -4.26 -9.47 -11.79
CA GLY A 104 -3.75 -8.72 -12.92
C GLY A 104 -2.59 -7.77 -12.62
N THR A 105 -2.32 -7.47 -11.35
CA THR A 105 -1.26 -6.53 -10.94
C THR A 105 -0.11 -7.17 -10.19
N VAL A 106 -0.01 -8.49 -10.20
CA VAL A 106 1.12 -9.21 -9.59
C VAL A 106 1.94 -9.94 -10.65
N THR A 107 3.19 -10.24 -10.32
CA THR A 107 4.06 -11.13 -11.09
C THR A 107 3.58 -12.58 -11.02
N GLU A 108 3.98 -13.40 -11.98
CA GLU A 108 3.63 -14.84 -12.01
C GLU A 108 4.05 -15.57 -10.73
N ALA A 109 5.23 -15.26 -10.19
CA ALA A 109 5.72 -15.86 -8.96
C ALA A 109 4.79 -15.54 -7.77
N ALA A 110 4.42 -14.28 -7.58
CA ALA A 110 3.47 -13.87 -6.54
C ALA A 110 2.05 -14.43 -6.78
N MET A 111 1.68 -14.70 -8.04
CA MET A 111 0.38 -15.25 -8.41
C MET A 111 0.15 -16.67 -7.87
N LEU A 112 1.20 -17.46 -7.69
CA LEU A 112 1.10 -18.82 -7.13
C LEU A 112 0.51 -18.78 -5.71
N ASP A 113 1.10 -17.97 -4.82
CA ASP A 113 0.62 -17.82 -3.45
C ASP A 113 -0.76 -17.14 -3.35
N LEU A 114 -1.03 -16.21 -4.28
CA LEU A 114 -2.30 -15.49 -4.37
C LEU A 114 -3.45 -16.41 -4.81
N SER A 115 -3.16 -17.44 -5.59
CA SER A 115 -4.18 -18.36 -6.11
C SER A 115 -4.79 -19.23 -5.02
N GLU A 116 -4.05 -19.48 -3.94
CA GLU A 116 -4.50 -20.18 -2.72
C GLU A 116 -5.44 -19.33 -1.85
N LYS A 117 -5.53 -18.02 -2.08
CA LYS A 117 -6.38 -17.14 -1.26
C LYS A 117 -7.84 -17.25 -1.67
N MET A 118 -8.70 -17.28 -0.67
CA MET A 118 -10.11 -17.63 -0.79
C MET A 118 -10.99 -16.41 -1.06
N SER A 119 -10.48 -15.20 -0.92
CA SER A 119 -11.23 -13.97 -1.24
C SER A 119 -10.33 -12.84 -1.74
N ALA A 120 -10.91 -11.84 -2.38
CA ALA A 120 -10.22 -10.62 -2.78
C ALA A 120 -9.63 -9.89 -1.56
N LYS A 121 -10.32 -9.93 -0.42
CA LYS A 121 -9.80 -9.42 0.85
C LYS A 121 -8.56 -10.17 1.31
N GLU A 122 -8.59 -11.50 1.33
CA GLU A 122 -7.41 -12.29 1.70
C GLU A 122 -6.24 -12.11 0.73
N MET A 123 -6.51 -11.99 -0.57
CA MET A 123 -5.51 -11.64 -1.57
C MET A 123 -4.87 -10.28 -1.27
N TRP A 124 -5.70 -9.29 -0.95
CA TRP A 124 -5.24 -7.96 -0.60
C TRP A 124 -4.39 -7.94 0.67
N ASP A 125 -4.88 -8.59 1.72
CA ASP A 125 -4.18 -8.70 3.01
C ASP A 125 -2.87 -9.49 2.85
N TYR A 126 -2.82 -10.48 1.96
CA TYR A 126 -1.60 -11.19 1.60
C TYR A 126 -0.58 -10.28 0.90
N CYS A 127 -0.99 -9.51 -0.11
CA CYS A 127 -0.12 -8.54 -0.77
C CYS A 127 0.42 -7.50 0.22
N LEU A 128 -0.40 -7.07 1.19
CA LEU A 128 0.05 -6.19 2.27
C LEU A 128 1.11 -6.89 3.14
N LYS A 129 0.84 -8.12 3.58
CA LYS A 129 1.73 -8.88 4.48
C LYS A 129 3.05 -9.25 3.84
N MET A 130 3.05 -9.65 2.56
CA MET A 130 4.26 -9.95 1.77
C MET A 130 5.31 -8.84 1.92
N HIS A 131 4.85 -7.60 2.06
CA HIS A 131 5.71 -6.46 2.18
C HIS A 131 5.82 -5.87 3.57
N VAL A 132 5.19 -6.39 4.63
CA VAL A 132 5.47 -5.91 6.01
C VAL A 132 6.91 -6.26 6.42
N THR A 133 7.42 -7.44 6.07
CA THR A 133 8.82 -7.82 6.32
C THR A 133 9.78 -7.00 5.46
N ALA A 134 9.42 -6.80 4.19
CA ALA A 134 10.11 -5.89 3.27
C ALA A 134 10.06 -4.43 3.72
N THR A 135 9.02 -4.04 4.48
CA THR A 135 8.83 -2.68 4.99
C THR A 135 9.88 -2.37 6.05
N ASN A 136 10.31 -3.31 6.88
CA ASN A 136 11.39 -3.03 7.86
C ASN A 136 12.75 -2.80 7.19
N GLU A 137 13.07 -3.59 6.16
CA GLU A 137 14.30 -3.42 5.38
C GLU A 137 14.25 -2.17 4.50
N ASN A 138 13.11 -1.91 3.85
CA ASN A 138 12.87 -0.66 3.14
C ASN A 138 12.88 0.55 4.06
N GLN A 139 12.32 0.46 5.27
CA GLN A 139 12.39 1.51 6.28
C GLN A 139 13.85 1.78 6.63
N ARG A 140 14.67 0.74 6.84
CA ARG A 140 16.12 0.91 7.06
C ARG A 140 16.81 1.55 5.87
N ASN A 141 16.51 1.10 4.64
CA ASN A 141 17.13 1.63 3.42
C ASN A 141 16.75 3.09 3.17
N VAL A 142 15.46 3.44 3.31
CA VAL A 142 14.96 4.81 3.18
C VAL A 142 15.50 5.68 4.31
N HIS A 143 15.53 5.17 5.55
CA HIS A 143 16.16 5.88 6.66
C HIS A 143 17.65 6.07 6.43
N GLN A 144 18.38 5.09 5.91
CA GLN A 144 19.79 5.24 5.58
C GLN A 144 19.97 6.30 4.48
N ALA A 145 19.18 6.22 3.40
CA ALA A 145 19.22 7.18 2.30
C ALA A 145 19.01 8.61 2.80
N LEU A 146 17.95 8.86 3.59
CA LEU A 146 17.66 10.18 4.16
C LEU A 146 18.80 10.78 4.99
N PHE A 147 19.63 9.94 5.62
CA PHE A 147 20.74 10.36 6.46
C PHE A 147 22.10 10.32 5.74
N SER A 148 22.15 9.81 4.51
CA SER A 148 23.35 9.78 3.66
C SER A 148 23.31 10.77 2.49
N TYR A 149 22.18 11.48 2.30
CA TYR A 149 22.09 12.55 1.32
C TYR A 149 22.97 13.72 1.76
N ASP A 150 23.99 14.03 0.95
CA ASP A 150 24.84 15.20 1.13
C ASP A 150 25.00 15.92 -0.20
N LEU A 151 24.65 17.20 -0.21
CA LEU A 151 24.94 18.11 -1.30
C LEU A 151 26.39 18.57 -1.19
N ARG A 152 27.11 18.56 -2.30
CA ARG A 152 28.49 19.06 -2.33
C ARG A 152 28.52 20.58 -2.16
N GLU A 153 29.58 21.08 -1.54
CA GLU A 153 29.77 22.53 -1.30
C GLU A 153 29.87 23.34 -2.60
N ASP A 154 30.30 22.71 -3.70
CA ASP A 154 30.50 23.31 -5.01
C ASP A 154 29.33 23.10 -5.98
N ALA A 155 28.15 22.70 -5.48
CA ALA A 155 27.00 22.34 -6.32
C ALA A 155 26.47 23.50 -7.17
N THR A 156 26.13 23.22 -8.43
CA THR A 156 25.48 24.19 -9.33
C THR A 156 24.00 24.37 -8.99
N ALA A 157 23.36 25.39 -9.57
CA ALA A 157 21.93 25.61 -9.41
C ALA A 157 21.08 24.41 -9.89
N GLU A 158 21.48 23.76 -10.99
CA GLU A 158 20.82 22.54 -11.49
C GLU A 158 20.97 21.37 -10.52
N GLU A 159 22.16 21.21 -9.93
CA GLU A 159 22.42 20.15 -8.94
C GLU A 159 21.64 20.38 -7.65
N MET A 160 21.51 21.64 -7.20
CA MET A 160 20.64 22.02 -6.08
C MET A 160 19.17 21.69 -6.36
N ALA A 161 18.67 22.01 -7.54
CA ALA A 161 17.29 21.73 -7.92
C ALA A 161 17.00 20.22 -7.94
N LYS A 162 17.92 19.43 -8.51
CA LYS A 162 17.85 17.97 -8.52
C LYS A 162 17.89 17.40 -7.10
N HIS A 163 18.74 17.94 -6.23
CA HIS A 163 18.82 17.51 -4.83
C HIS A 163 17.51 17.69 -4.07
N VAL A 164 16.81 18.81 -4.29
CA VAL A 164 15.47 19.04 -3.70
C VAL A 164 14.44 18.04 -4.24
N GLU A 165 14.47 17.73 -5.53
CA GLU A 165 13.59 16.74 -6.14
C GLU A 165 13.83 15.34 -5.57
N ASP A 166 15.10 14.91 -5.53
CA ASP A 166 15.51 13.62 -5.01
C ASP A 166 15.14 13.46 -3.52
N PHE A 167 15.42 14.47 -2.69
CA PHE A 167 14.99 14.48 -1.28
C PHE A 167 13.47 14.38 -1.14
N SER A 168 12.71 15.12 -1.96
CA SER A 168 11.25 15.09 -1.94
C SER A 168 10.70 13.71 -2.33
N LYS A 169 11.34 13.04 -3.28
CA LYS A 169 11.01 11.67 -3.69
C LYS A 169 11.27 10.68 -2.55
N THR A 170 12.44 10.75 -1.90
CA THR A 170 12.77 9.89 -0.75
C THR A 170 11.82 10.14 0.42
N MET A 171 11.41 11.39 0.67
CA MET A 171 10.40 11.72 1.68
C MET A 171 9.02 11.14 1.37
N ALA A 172 8.63 11.10 0.10
CA ALA A 172 7.39 10.45 -0.34
C ALA A 172 7.46 8.93 -0.11
N GLU A 173 8.60 8.30 -0.42
CA GLU A 173 8.86 6.89 -0.16
C GLU A 173 8.84 6.57 1.34
N ALA A 174 9.45 7.42 2.18
CA ALA A 174 9.43 7.31 3.63
C ALA A 174 8.00 7.22 4.18
N LYS A 175 7.11 8.11 3.72
CA LYS A 175 5.69 8.09 4.09
C LYS A 175 4.99 6.80 3.63
N LEU A 176 5.34 6.27 2.46
CA LEU A 176 4.75 5.04 1.94
C LEU A 176 5.17 3.80 2.73
N VAL A 177 6.39 3.79 3.27
CA VAL A 177 6.88 2.72 4.15
C VAL A 177 6.54 2.94 5.62
N GLY A 178 5.74 3.96 5.96
CA GLY A 178 5.26 4.21 7.31
C GLY A 178 6.18 5.05 8.20
N LEU A 179 7.26 5.62 7.65
CA LEU A 179 8.08 6.62 8.34
C LEU A 179 7.38 7.98 8.25
N ASN A 180 6.87 8.44 9.38
CA ASN A 180 6.16 9.72 9.47
C ASN A 180 7.04 10.76 10.17
N PHE A 181 7.52 11.72 9.40
CA PHE A 181 8.22 12.89 9.92
C PHE A 181 7.29 14.10 9.93
N ASP A 182 7.29 14.87 11.02
CA ASP A 182 6.59 16.15 11.10
C ASP A 182 7.32 17.25 10.31
N SER A 183 6.72 18.44 10.22
CA SER A 183 7.30 19.55 9.45
C SER A 183 8.67 20.00 9.97
N GLN A 184 8.90 19.92 11.29
CA GLN A 184 10.17 20.32 11.90
C GLN A 184 11.25 19.26 11.68
N GLU A 185 10.91 17.98 11.83
CA GLU A 185 11.81 16.86 11.54
C GLU A 185 12.22 16.86 10.07
N ARG A 186 11.29 17.11 9.15
CA ARG A 186 11.58 17.23 7.71
C ARG A 186 12.53 18.37 7.39
N ALA A 187 12.30 19.54 7.99
CA ALA A 187 13.17 20.69 7.81
C ALA A 187 14.58 20.40 8.34
N GLY A 188 14.68 19.78 9.52
CA GLY A 188 15.97 19.37 10.09
C GLY A 188 16.72 18.34 9.23
N LEU A 189 16.00 17.34 8.70
CA LEU A 189 16.58 16.36 7.79
C LEU A 189 17.10 17.02 6.52
N PHE A 190 16.31 17.88 5.89
CA PHE A 190 16.74 18.59 4.68
C PHE A 190 17.97 19.46 4.95
N LEU A 191 17.95 20.25 6.03
CA LEU A 191 19.10 21.09 6.41
C LEU A 191 20.36 20.25 6.63
N ASN A 192 20.26 19.06 7.20
CA ASN A 192 21.42 18.19 7.39
C ASN A 192 22.05 17.70 6.09
N THR A 193 21.30 17.69 4.99
CA THR A 193 21.83 17.32 3.66
C THR A 193 22.62 18.44 3.00
N ILE A 194 22.54 19.68 3.52
CA ILE A 194 23.24 20.86 2.96
C ILE A 194 24.24 21.48 3.94
N LEU A 195 24.14 21.14 5.23
CA LEU A 195 25.05 21.64 6.26
C LEU A 195 26.28 20.73 6.37
N ALA A 196 27.45 21.35 6.49
CA ALA A 196 28.68 20.64 6.81
C ALA A 196 28.51 19.85 8.13
N PRO A 197 29.20 18.71 8.31
CA PRO A 197 28.99 17.80 9.44
C PRO A 197 29.02 18.47 10.83
N ALA A 198 29.84 19.52 10.99
CA ALA A 198 29.98 20.27 12.24
C ALA A 198 28.72 21.06 12.65
N TYR A 199 27.81 21.34 11.72
CA TYR A 199 26.61 22.16 11.94
C TYR A 199 25.31 21.35 11.85
N ARG A 200 25.38 20.03 11.67
CA ARG A 200 24.19 19.18 11.54
C ARG A 200 23.34 19.20 12.82
N ILE A 201 22.04 19.33 12.63
CA ILE A 201 21.01 19.36 13.65
C ILE A 201 20.70 17.93 14.08
N LYS A 202 20.60 17.67 15.39
CA LYS A 202 20.10 16.38 15.89
C LYS A 202 18.60 16.27 15.61
N VAL A 203 18.23 15.44 14.65
CA VAL A 203 16.84 15.05 14.41
C VAL A 203 16.59 13.76 15.20
N THR A 204 15.69 13.82 16.18
CA THR A 204 15.17 12.63 16.86
C THR A 204 14.21 11.92 15.90
N GLY A 205 14.32 10.60 15.74
CA GLY A 205 13.56 9.84 14.74
C GLY A 205 12.03 9.96 14.86
N PRO A 206 11.28 9.38 13.91
CA PRO A 206 9.85 9.59 13.79
C PRO A 206 9.11 9.22 15.08
N GLY A 207 8.45 10.20 15.70
CA GLY A 207 7.63 10.02 16.91
C GLY A 207 8.33 10.32 18.24
N THR A 208 9.58 10.81 18.23
CA THR A 208 10.24 11.30 19.45
C THR A 208 10.06 12.81 19.58
N LYS A 209 9.30 13.25 20.60
CA LYS A 209 9.17 14.67 20.94
C LYS A 209 10.56 15.28 21.13
N CYS A 210 10.85 16.31 20.34
CA CYS A 210 12.10 17.06 20.37
C CYS A 210 12.43 17.52 21.81
N CYS A 211 13.46 16.94 22.42
CA CYS A 211 14.10 17.53 23.59
C CYS A 211 14.88 18.76 23.11
N ARG A 212 14.30 19.95 23.30
CA ARG A 212 15.03 21.22 23.22
C ARG A 212 16.17 21.19 24.24
N SER A 213 17.35 20.76 23.80
CA SER A 213 18.59 20.98 24.52
C SER A 213 19.11 22.38 24.15
N LEU A 214 18.82 23.31 25.05
CA LEU A 214 19.45 24.61 25.23
C LEU A 214 20.88 24.71 24.67
N MET A 215 21.07 25.54 23.65
CA MET A 215 22.34 26.25 23.44
C MET A 215 22.20 27.62 24.09
N GLN A 216 22.44 27.65 25.39
CA GLN A 216 22.75 28.86 26.13
C GLN A 216 24.13 28.63 26.74
N LYS A 217 25.18 28.98 25.99
CA LYS A 217 26.53 29.15 26.54
C LYS A 217 27.24 30.30 25.83
N ARG A 218 27.31 31.40 26.59
CA ARG A 218 28.34 32.44 26.73
C ARG A 218 28.92 33.07 25.47
#